data_AF-X6LDP5-F1
#
_entry.id   AF-X6LDP5-F1
#
_cell.length_a   1.000
_cell.length_b   1.000
_cell.length_c   1.000
_cell.angle_alpha   90.00
_cell.angle_beta   90.00
_cell.angle_gamma   90.00
#
_symmetry.space_group_name_H-M   'P 1'
#
loop_
_entity.id
_entity.type
_entity.pdbx_description
1 polymer ?
#
loop_
_entity_poly.entity_id
_entity_poly.type
_entity_poly.pdbx_seq_one_letter_code
_entity_poly.pdbx_strand_id
1 'polypeptide(L)'
;MNGLLLLLDGFDEIANEIEKNPKLKAWLQHCTSNENYSIITTSRPNAMCEYLSNPRMLNVIGFQSQDIQNYINAYFKNNNESSTLMKKLNNNRSLKLLSHTPLYLRLFCYLSRQDKLSLSNGKWDEMLFQSYMRHY
;
A
#
# COMPACT_ATOMS: atom_id res chain seq x y z
N MET A 1 -5.21 -34.51 -1.29
CA MET A 1 -5.72 -33.15 -0.99
C MET A 1 -5.16 -32.21 -2.04
N ASN A 2 -5.93 -31.87 -3.08
CA ASN A 2 -5.54 -30.88 -4.10
C ASN A 2 -6.53 -29.72 -4.01
N GLY A 3 -6.42 -28.92 -2.95
CA GLY A 3 -7.20 -27.68 -2.82
C GLY A 3 -6.59 -26.57 -3.67
N LEU A 4 -7.43 -25.71 -4.25
CA LEU A 4 -6.98 -24.52 -4.99
C LEU A 4 -7.03 -23.31 -4.05
N LEU A 5 -5.97 -22.49 -4.06
CA LEU A 5 -5.97 -21.19 -3.39
C LEU A 5 -6.10 -20.09 -4.44
N LEU A 6 -7.12 -19.24 -4.29
CA LEU A 6 -7.36 -18.07 -5.11
C LEU A 6 -7.05 -16.80 -4.32
N LEU A 7 -6.15 -15.97 -4.85
CA LEU A 7 -5.90 -14.62 -4.36
C LEU A 7 -6.55 -13.62 -5.32
N LEU A 8 -7.54 -12.88 -4.83
CA LEU A 8 -8.26 -11.86 -5.58
C LEU A 8 -7.88 -10.48 -5.03
N ASP A 9 -6.96 -9.81 -5.72
CA ASP A 9 -6.46 -8.50 -5.30
C ASP A 9 -7.36 -7.37 -5.84
N GLY A 10 -7.75 -6.42 -4.99
CA GLY A 10 -8.48 -5.22 -5.39
C GLY A 10 -9.93 -5.46 -5.83
N PHE A 11 -10.73 -6.19 -5.04
CA PHE A 11 -12.13 -6.49 -5.40
C PHE A 11 -12.99 -5.26 -5.71
N ASP A 12 -12.73 -4.13 -5.05
CA ASP A 12 -13.45 -2.87 -5.26
C ASP A 12 -13.28 -2.30 -6.68
N GLU A 13 -12.25 -2.71 -7.42
CA GLU A 13 -12.02 -2.29 -8.81
C GLU A 13 -13.02 -2.92 -9.77
N ILE A 14 -13.58 -4.09 -9.43
CA ILE A 14 -14.53 -4.83 -10.27
C ILE A 14 -15.95 -4.86 -9.71
N ALA A 15 -16.18 -4.38 -8.48
CA ALA A 15 -17.46 -4.49 -7.79
C ALA A 15 -18.65 -3.98 -8.63
N ASN A 16 -18.47 -2.85 -9.34
CA ASN A 16 -19.52 -2.26 -10.20
C ASN A 16 -19.70 -2.97 -11.55
N GLU A 17 -18.75 -3.80 -11.96
CA GLU A 17 -18.75 -4.52 -13.24
C GLU A 17 -19.35 -5.92 -13.13
N ILE A 18 -19.39 -6.48 -11.91
CA ILE A 18 -19.93 -7.83 -11.68
C ILE A 18 -21.39 -7.93 -12.13
N GLU A 19 -22.22 -6.94 -11.79
CA GLU A 19 -23.64 -6.95 -12.20
C GLU A 19 -23.84 -6.75 -13.71
N LYS A 20 -22.87 -6.14 -14.39
CA LYS A 20 -22.90 -5.91 -15.85
C LYS A 20 -22.35 -7.09 -16.63
N ASN A 21 -21.62 -8.01 -15.97
CA ASN A 21 -20.95 -9.13 -16.60
C ASN A 21 -21.42 -10.47 -16.00
N PRO A 22 -22.47 -11.10 -16.58
CA PRO A 22 -23.02 -12.35 -16.09
C PRO A 22 -22.00 -13.50 -16.00
N LYS A 23 -20.99 -13.50 -16.89
CA LYS A 23 -19.94 -14.53 -16.87
C LYS A 23 -19.02 -14.37 -15.66
N LEU A 24 -18.63 -13.13 -15.35
CA LEU A 24 -17.83 -12.83 -14.17
C LEU A 24 -18.59 -13.15 -12.89
N LYS A 25 -19.87 -12.76 -12.81
CA LYS A 25 -20.76 -13.09 -11.69
C LYS A 25 -20.87 -14.60 -11.47
N ALA A 26 -21.14 -15.37 -12.52
CA ALA A 26 -21.23 -16.82 -12.45
C ALA A 26 -19.90 -17.47 -12.04
N TRP A 27 -18.78 -16.96 -12.55
CA TRP A 27 -17.45 -17.45 -12.17
C TRP A 27 -17.15 -17.19 -10.68
N LEU A 28 -17.42 -15.98 -10.18
CA LEU A 28 -17.24 -15.65 -8.76
C LEU A 28 -18.11 -16.55 -7.86
N GLN A 29 -19.39 -16.72 -8.20
CA GLN A 29 -20.30 -17.61 -7.47
C GLN A 29 -19.83 -19.07 -7.46
N HIS A 30 -19.33 -19.57 -8.59
CA HIS A 30 -18.75 -20.91 -8.66
C HIS A 30 -17.52 -21.02 -7.76
N CYS A 31 -16.62 -20.04 -7.79
CA CYS A 31 -15.45 -20.03 -6.92
C CYS A 31 -15.83 -20.02 -5.45
N THR A 32 -16.75 -19.17 -5.02
CA THR A 32 -17.11 -19.00 -3.60
C THR A 32 -17.99 -20.12 -3.03
N SER A 33 -18.64 -20.92 -3.89
CA SER A 33 -19.43 -22.09 -3.47
C SER A 33 -18.65 -23.41 -3.47
N ASN A 34 -17.46 -23.44 -4.05
CA ASN A 34 -16.67 -24.67 -4.14
C ASN A 34 -15.86 -24.92 -2.86
N GLU A 35 -16.21 -25.97 -2.12
CA GLU A 35 -15.55 -26.36 -0.87
C GLU A 35 -14.07 -26.75 -1.03
N ASN A 36 -13.62 -27.06 -2.26
CA ASN A 36 -12.21 -27.35 -2.53
C ASN A 36 -11.36 -26.10 -2.71
N TYR A 37 -11.97 -24.91 -2.71
CA TYR A 37 -11.29 -23.64 -2.93
C TYR A 37 -11.12 -22.87 -1.62
N SER A 38 -9.92 -22.39 -1.37
CA SER A 38 -9.64 -21.34 -0.39
C SER A 38 -9.56 -20.01 -1.13
N ILE A 39 -10.22 -18.98 -0.63
CA ILE A 39 -10.23 -17.65 -1.28
C ILE A 39 -9.73 -16.62 -0.28
N ILE A 40 -8.75 -15.83 -0.70
CA ILE A 40 -8.33 -14.60 -0.03
C ILE A 40 -8.63 -13.45 -0.98
N THR A 41 -9.38 -12.47 -0.49
CA THR A 41 -9.66 -11.24 -1.24
C THR A 41 -9.14 -10.03 -0.49
N THR A 42 -8.59 -9.06 -1.23
CA THR A 42 -8.30 -7.73 -0.70
C THR A 42 -9.31 -6.74 -1.29
N SER A 43 -9.69 -5.75 -0.50
CA SER A 43 -10.52 -4.66 -0.97
C SER A 43 -10.39 -3.44 -0.07
N ARG A 44 -10.73 -2.27 -0.60
CA ARG A 44 -11.01 -1.10 0.23
C ARG A 44 -12.25 -1.34 1.11
N PRO A 45 -12.34 -0.69 2.29
CA PRO A 45 -13.46 -0.90 3.23
C PRO A 45 -14.87 -0.61 2.67
N ASN A 46 -14.96 0.11 1.56
CA ASN A 46 -16.21 0.50 0.92
C ASN A 46 -16.74 -0.53 -0.09
N ALA A 47 -16.03 -1.63 -0.35
CA ALA A 47 -16.56 -2.73 -1.15
C ALA A 47 -16.40 -4.06 -0.42
N MET A 48 -17.49 -4.83 -0.40
CA MET A 48 -17.51 -6.18 0.14
C MET A 48 -18.01 -7.13 -0.95
N CYS A 49 -17.41 -8.31 -1.02
CA CYS A 49 -17.86 -9.35 -1.94
C CYS A 49 -19.06 -10.09 -1.32
N GLU A 50 -20.26 -9.75 -1.78
CA GLU A 50 -21.52 -10.36 -1.32
C GLU A 50 -21.60 -11.87 -1.60
N TYR A 51 -20.78 -12.37 -2.53
CA TYR A 51 -20.74 -13.78 -2.90
C TYR A 51 -19.96 -14.66 -1.92
N LEU A 52 -19.22 -14.07 -0.97
CA LEU A 52 -18.53 -14.82 0.06
C LEU A 52 -19.52 -15.23 1.16
N SER A 53 -19.65 -16.53 1.39
CA SER A 53 -20.45 -17.06 2.50
C SER A 53 -19.70 -16.86 3.81
N ASN A 54 -20.23 -16.00 4.69
CA ASN A 54 -19.71 -15.72 6.04
C ASN A 54 -18.17 -15.58 6.09
N PRO A 55 -17.57 -14.62 5.34
CA PRO A 55 -16.13 -14.51 5.24
C PRO A 55 -15.50 -14.16 6.58
N ARG A 56 -14.31 -14.72 6.85
CA ARG A 56 -13.45 -14.23 7.92
C ARG A 56 -12.87 -12.87 7.50
N MET A 57 -13.28 -11.81 8.19
CA MET A 57 -12.77 -10.47 7.95
C MET A 57 -11.43 -10.24 8.65
N LEU A 58 -10.45 -9.70 7.91
CA LEU A 58 -9.13 -9.33 8.41
C LEU A 58 -8.86 -7.87 8.05
N ASN A 59 -8.41 -7.07 9.02
CA ASN A 59 -8.09 -5.66 8.81
C ASN A 59 -6.58 -5.47 8.74
N VAL A 60 -6.12 -4.74 7.71
CA VAL A 60 -4.72 -4.31 7.60
C VAL A 60 -4.57 -3.00 8.40
N ILE A 61 -3.94 -3.08 9.57
CA ILE A 61 -3.83 -1.96 10.53
C ILE A 61 -2.60 -1.05 10.33
N GLY A 62 -1.80 -1.30 9.29
CA GLY A 62 -0.57 -0.57 9.02
C GLY A 62 0.62 -0.99 9.89
N PHE A 63 1.70 -0.22 9.82
CA PHE A 63 2.94 -0.48 10.54
C PHE A 63 2.88 0.00 11.99
N GLN A 64 3.50 -0.76 12.89
CA GLN A 64 3.82 -0.32 14.24
C GLN A 64 5.17 0.42 14.25
N SER A 65 5.51 1.07 15.37
CA SER A 65 6.76 1.82 15.48
C SER A 65 8.00 0.98 15.19
N GLN A 66 8.00 -0.30 15.58
CA GLN A 66 9.10 -1.23 15.28
C GLN A 66 9.17 -1.56 13.79
N ASP A 67 8.02 -1.73 13.12
CA ASP A 67 7.96 -1.99 11.68
C ASP A 67 8.49 -0.79 10.89
N ILE A 68 8.17 0.43 11.33
CA ILE A 68 8.70 1.67 10.72
C ILE A 68 10.23 1.70 10.80
N GLN A 69 10.78 1.43 11.99
CA GLN A 69 12.23 1.38 12.18
C GLN A 69 12.87 0.29 11.33
N ASN A 70 12.30 -0.92 11.34
CA ASN A 70 12.78 -2.05 10.56
C ASN A 70 12.75 -1.75 9.05
N TYR A 71 11.65 -1.14 8.58
CA TYR A 71 11.49 -0.78 7.18
C TYR A 71 12.51 0.28 6.74
N ILE A 72 12.70 1.35 7.52
CA ILE A 72 13.69 2.39 7.22
C ILE A 72 15.10 1.79 7.18
N ASN A 73 15.45 1.02 8.21
CA ASN A 73 16.75 0.36 8.32
C ASN A 73 17.00 -0.58 7.12
N ALA A 74 16.00 -1.38 6.72
CA ALA A 74 16.09 -2.25 5.56
C ALA A 74 16.21 -1.46 4.25
N TYR A 75 15.40 -0.41 4.06
CA TYR A 75 15.39 0.41 2.85
C TYR A 75 16.75 1.08 2.60
N PHE A 76 17.41 1.54 3.67
CA PHE A 76 18.70 2.23 3.63
C PHE A 76 19.90 1.35 3.96
N LYS A 77 19.71 0.04 4.14
CA LYS A 77 20.76 -0.93 4.50
C LYS A 77 21.57 -0.52 5.74
N ASN A 78 20.89 -0.01 6.76
CA ASN A 78 21.49 0.46 8.03
C ASN A 78 22.54 1.57 7.89
N ASN A 79 22.50 2.38 6.83
CA ASN A 79 23.42 3.51 6.69
C ASN A 79 22.96 4.74 7.52
N ASN A 80 23.75 5.81 7.52
CA ASN A 80 23.47 7.05 8.25
C ASN A 80 22.11 7.71 7.90
N GLU A 81 21.59 7.52 6.68
CA GLU A 81 20.31 8.10 6.23
C GLU A 81 19.13 7.55 7.04
N SER A 82 19.21 6.28 7.45
CA SER A 82 18.24 5.65 8.35
C SER A 82 18.05 6.48 9.61
N SER A 83 19.17 6.84 10.27
CA SER A 83 19.16 7.61 11.52
C SER A 83 18.63 9.03 11.32
N THR A 84 18.97 9.67 10.19
CA THR A 84 18.51 11.03 9.86
C THR A 84 17.00 11.06 9.63
N LEU A 85 16.46 10.13 8.83
CA LEU A 85 15.02 10.05 8.61
C LEU A 85 14.29 9.71 9.92
N MET A 86 14.78 8.76 10.71
CA MET A 86 14.19 8.43 12.02
C MET A 86 14.11 9.66 12.94
N LYS A 87 15.15 10.50 12.99
CA LYS A 87 15.12 11.76 13.75
C LYS A 87 14.09 12.74 13.19
N LYS A 88 14.03 12.93 11.86
CA LYS A 88 13.02 13.80 11.21
C LYS A 88 11.60 13.36 11.56
N LEU A 89 11.30 12.05 11.49
CA LEU A 89 10.00 11.51 11.85
C LEU A 89 9.68 11.72 13.34
N ASN A 90 10.63 11.44 14.24
CA ASN A 90 10.40 11.59 15.68
C ASN A 90 10.18 13.04 16.12
N ASN A 91 10.78 14.00 15.42
CA ASN A 91 10.62 15.43 15.71
C ASN A 91 9.35 16.04 15.10
N ASN A 92 8.61 15.31 14.25
CA ASN A 92 7.40 15.80 13.62
C ASN A 92 6.25 14.79 13.78
N ARG A 93 5.29 15.12 14.66
CA ARG A 93 4.14 14.25 14.98
C ARG A 93 3.33 13.86 13.75
N SER A 94 3.12 14.76 12.80
CA SER A 94 2.34 14.49 11.58
C SER A 94 3.05 13.50 10.67
N LEU A 95 4.35 13.70 10.44
CA LEU A 95 5.16 12.76 9.66
C LEU A 95 5.24 11.39 10.35
N LYS A 96 5.40 11.37 11.68
CA LYS A 96 5.37 10.14 12.46
C LYS A 96 4.06 9.39 12.29
N LEU A 97 2.92 10.08 12.39
CA LEU A 97 1.60 9.49 12.23
C LEU A 97 1.40 8.92 10.81
N LEU A 98 1.75 9.68 9.77
CA LEU A 98 1.65 9.23 8.38
C LEU A 98 2.55 8.02 8.09
N SER A 99 3.68 7.90 8.78
CA SER A 99 4.62 6.79 8.62
C SER A 99 4.06 5.42 9.01
N HIS A 100 2.95 5.38 9.76
CA HIS A 100 2.24 4.13 10.05
C HIS A 100 1.58 3.54 8.79
N THR A 101 1.37 4.34 7.73
CA THR A 101 0.93 3.83 6.42
C THR A 101 2.16 3.49 5.57
N PRO A 102 2.37 2.22 5.15
CA PRO A 102 3.57 1.80 4.43
C PRO A 102 3.87 2.62 3.17
N LEU A 103 2.83 3.04 2.45
CA LEU A 103 2.97 3.84 1.23
C LEU A 103 3.61 5.22 1.52
N TYR A 104 3.17 5.92 2.57
CA TYR A 104 3.77 7.20 2.97
C TYR A 104 5.18 7.01 3.51
N LEU A 105 5.43 5.95 4.28
CA LEU A 105 6.78 5.65 4.74
C LEU A 105 7.74 5.43 3.57
N ARG A 106 7.33 4.66 2.56
CA ARG A 106 8.11 4.47 1.32
C ARG A 106 8.38 5.80 0.62
N LEU A 107 7.39 6.68 0.54
CA LEU A 107 7.55 8.01 -0.03
C LEU A 107 8.58 8.83 0.76
N PHE A 108 8.52 8.84 2.09
CA PHE A 108 9.50 9.55 2.92
C PHE A 108 10.91 9.00 2.76
N CYS A 109 11.07 7.68 2.68
CA CYS A 109 12.34 7.04 2.38
C CYS A 109 12.88 7.45 0.99
N TYR A 110 12.01 7.50 -0.02
CA TYR A 110 12.37 7.94 -1.36
C TYR A 110 12.83 9.40 -1.38
N LEU A 111 12.04 10.31 -0.81
CA LEU A 111 12.35 11.73 -0.74
C LEU A 111 13.64 11.99 0.05
N SER A 112 13.85 11.29 1.16
CA SER A 112 15.07 11.44 1.96
C SER A 112 16.33 10.98 1.23
N ARG A 113 16.21 9.98 0.33
CA ARG A 113 17.31 9.57 -0.55
C ARG A 113 17.58 10.62 -1.63
N GLN A 114 16.53 11.22 -2.19
CA GLN A 114 16.65 12.28 -3.17
C GLN A 114 17.25 13.55 -2.59
N ASP A 115 16.86 13.97 -1.38
CA ASP A 115 17.43 15.11 -0.65
C ASP A 115 18.96 15.02 -0.51
N LYS A 116 19.50 13.81 -0.47
CA LYS A 116 20.96 13.61 -0.42
C LYS A 116 21.60 13.68 -1.81
N LEU A 117 20.94 13.12 -2.82
CA LEU A 117 21.37 13.24 -4.22
C LEU A 117 21.29 14.69 -4.72
N SER A 118 20.34 15.47 -4.20
CA SER A 118 20.17 16.91 -4.47
C SER A 118 21.21 17.77 -3.77
N LEU A 119 21.57 17.47 -2.52
CA LEU A 119 22.70 18.12 -1.84
C LEU A 119 24.04 17.86 -2.54
N SER A 120 24.16 16.77 -3.32
CA SER A 120 25.32 16.54 -4.21
C SER A 120 25.19 17.20 -5.59
N ASN A 121 23.98 17.60 -6.03
CA ASN A 121 23.71 18.20 -7.34
C ASN A 121 22.61 19.28 -7.20
N GLY A 122 23.01 20.52 -6.93
CA GLY A 122 22.12 21.66 -6.65
C GLY A 122 21.22 22.09 -7.82
N LYS A 123 20.19 21.32 -8.15
CA LYS A 123 19.30 21.55 -9.32
C LYS A 123 17.80 21.43 -9.04
N TRP A 124 17.35 21.44 -7.78
CA TRP A 124 15.95 21.15 -7.45
C TRP A 124 15.03 22.35 -7.39
N ASP A 125 15.54 23.55 -7.11
CA ASP A 125 14.71 24.76 -7.13
C ASP A 125 14.11 25.02 -8.52
N GLU A 126 14.75 24.53 -9.59
CA GLU A 126 14.27 24.72 -10.96
C GLU A 126 13.24 23.64 -11.38
N MET A 127 13.42 22.38 -10.95
CA MET A 127 12.53 21.27 -11.34
C MET A 127 11.20 21.25 -10.58
N LEU A 128 11.20 21.59 -9.29
CA LEU A 128 9.97 21.68 -8.49
C LEU A 128 9.10 22.86 -8.95
N PHE A 129 9.71 23.99 -9.29
CA PHE A 129 9.02 25.16 -9.82
C PHE A 129 8.37 24.88 -11.18
N GLN A 130 9.07 24.18 -12.08
CA GLN A 130 8.52 23.81 -13.40
C GLN A 130 7.42 22.75 -13.33
N SER A 131 7.47 21.83 -12.35
CA SER A 131 6.41 20.83 -12.18
C SER A 131 5.12 21.42 -11.61
N TYR A 132 5.21 22.39 -10.71
CA TYR A 132 4.04 23.04 -10.10
C TYR A 132 3.39 24.07 -11.05
N MET A 133 4.17 24.76 -11.87
CA MET A 133 3.65 25.78 -12.80
C MET A 133 3.18 25.21 -14.15
N ARG A 134 3.28 23.89 -14.39
CA ARG A 134 2.72 23.26 -15.60
C ARG A 134 1.24 22.91 -15.49
N HIS A 135 0.65 23.08 -14.31
CA HIS A 135 -0.76 22.82 -14.06
C HIS A 135 -1.55 24.06 -13.64
N TYR A 136 -1.00 25.26 -13.89
CA TYR A 136 -1.69 26.55 -13.85
C TYR A 136 -1.46 27.31 -15.14
#